data_AF-A0A191ZYA1-F1
#
_entry.id   AF-A0A191ZYA1-F1
#
_cell.length_a   1.000
_cell.length_b   1.000
_cell.length_c   1.000
_cell.angle_alpha   90.00
_cell.angle_beta   90.00
_cell.angle_gamma   90.00
#
_symmetry.space_group_name_H-M   'P 1'
#
loop_
_entity.id
_entity.type
_entity.pdbx_description
1 polymer ?
#
loop_
_entity_poly.entity_id
_entity_poly.type
_entity_poly.pdbx_seq_one_letter_code
_entity_poly.pdbx_strand_id
1 'polypeptide(L)'
;MKPSIIKLITTALSEKEYKIHKGKNNWDGKVNYVITHKDGITIRFEPSDNKTIQSLINEQYYMINHFENEIAKHEKMIEDELVDMHLFQYSHSKMTLNEIWNKAKEEYDQTIQGHTQSIKKTKEVIVDLQELLALAT
;
A
#
# COMPACT_ATOMS: atom_id res chain seq x y z
N MET A 1 10.23 -5.56 -17.95
CA MET A 1 9.63 -4.35 -18.52
C MET A 1 10.59 -3.77 -19.56
N LYS A 2 10.08 -3.16 -20.66
CA LYS A 2 10.95 -2.62 -21.72
C LYS A 2 11.93 -1.58 -21.14
N PRO A 3 13.23 -1.56 -21.56
CA PRO A 3 14.21 -0.61 -21.04
C PRO A 3 13.82 0.87 -21.21
N SER A 4 13.13 1.22 -22.29
CA SER A 4 12.63 2.59 -22.52
C SER A 4 11.59 3.02 -21.48
N ILE A 5 10.69 2.11 -21.10
CA ILE A 5 9.68 2.35 -20.07
C ILE A 5 10.33 2.47 -18.69
N ILE A 6 11.31 1.60 -18.38
CA ILE A 6 12.08 1.71 -17.14
C ILE A 6 12.75 3.09 -17.04
N LYS A 7 13.42 3.53 -18.11
CA LYS A 7 14.05 4.85 -18.16
C LYS A 7 13.03 5.96 -17.92
N LEU A 8 11.91 5.95 -18.63
CA LEU A 8 10.82 6.93 -18.47
C LEU A 8 10.36 7.03 -17.01
N ILE A 9 9.99 5.88 -16.40
CA ILE A 9 9.51 5.84 -15.02
C ILE A 9 10.58 6.37 -14.06
N THR A 10 11.82 5.89 -14.16
CA THR A 10 12.88 6.27 -13.21
C THR A 10 13.28 7.74 -13.33
N THR A 11 13.29 8.32 -14.53
CA THR A 11 13.61 9.75 -14.73
C THR A 11 12.49 10.62 -14.18
N ALA A 12 11.26 10.42 -14.65
CA ALA A 12 10.16 11.32 -14.31
C ALA A 12 9.70 11.19 -12.85
N LEU A 13 9.76 10.00 -12.24
CA LEU A 13 9.49 9.88 -10.79
C LEU A 13 10.63 10.45 -9.94
N SER A 14 11.88 10.41 -10.40
CA SER A 14 12.98 11.08 -9.69
C SER A 14 12.81 12.60 -9.69
N GLU A 15 12.26 13.19 -10.74
CA GLU A 15 11.92 14.63 -10.80
C GLU A 15 10.79 15.00 -9.83
N LYS A 16 9.91 14.04 -9.51
CA LYS A 16 8.88 14.15 -8.47
C LYS A 16 9.39 13.73 -7.08
N GLU A 17 10.70 13.72 -6.87
CA GLU A 17 11.37 13.41 -5.60
C GLU A 17 11.16 11.97 -5.07
N TYR A 18 10.73 11.03 -5.92
CA TYR A 18 10.72 9.62 -5.54
C TYR A 18 12.14 9.10 -5.37
N LYS A 19 12.34 8.25 -4.36
CA LYS A 19 13.61 7.55 -4.16
C LYS A 19 13.67 6.34 -5.09
N ILE A 20 14.67 6.31 -5.96
CA ILE A 20 14.89 5.21 -6.90
C ILE A 20 16.03 4.32 -6.39
N HIS A 21 15.73 3.07 -6.05
CA HIS A 21 16.73 2.06 -5.73
C HIS A 21 16.79 1.01 -6.85
N LYS A 22 17.98 0.82 -7.41
CA LYS A 22 18.29 -0.26 -8.35
C LYS A 22 19.16 -1.28 -7.64
N GLY A 23 18.60 -2.46 -7.39
CA GLY A 23 19.26 -3.55 -6.69
C GLY A 23 19.48 -4.77 -7.57
N LYS A 24 20.17 -5.76 -7.00
CA LYS A 24 20.14 -7.14 -7.50
C LYS A 24 19.54 -8.02 -6.40
N ASN A 25 18.65 -8.92 -6.78
CA ASN A 25 18.17 -9.95 -5.89
C ASN A 25 19.32 -10.92 -5.57
N ASN A 26 19.58 -11.14 -4.28
CA ASN A 26 20.69 -12.00 -3.84
C ASN A 26 20.46 -13.48 -4.17
N TRP A 27 19.22 -13.89 -4.45
CA TRP A 27 18.87 -15.29 -4.70
C TRP A 27 19.01 -15.71 -6.16
N ASP A 28 18.59 -14.87 -7.11
CA ASP A 28 18.60 -15.18 -8.54
C ASP A 28 19.45 -14.21 -9.38
N GLY A 29 20.10 -13.22 -8.74
CA GLY A 29 20.97 -12.24 -9.38
C GLY A 29 20.24 -11.23 -10.27
N LYS A 30 18.90 -11.29 -10.36
CA LYS A 30 18.13 -10.41 -11.24
C LYS A 30 18.12 -8.98 -10.74
N VAL A 31 18.17 -8.04 -11.68
CA VAL A 31 18.06 -6.62 -11.39
C VAL A 31 16.62 -6.29 -11.07
N ASN A 32 16.39 -5.59 -9.96
CA ASN A 32 15.09 -5.05 -9.61
C ASN A 32 15.16 -3.54 -9.39
N TYR A 33 14.03 -2.88 -9.59
CA TYR A 33 13.83 -1.47 -9.30
C TYR A 33 12.79 -1.37 -8.19
N VAL A 34 13.12 -0.61 -7.15
CA VAL A 34 12.21 -0.23 -6.07
C VAL A 34 12.12 1.30 -6.09
N ILE A 35 10.93 1.81 -6.35
CA ILE A 35 10.65 3.24 -6.41
C ILE A 35 9.74 3.60 -5.24
N THR A 36 10.21 4.49 -4.36
CA THR A 36 9.53 4.81 -3.11
C THR A 36 9.08 6.27 -3.10
N HIS A 37 7.76 6.48 -3.00
CA HIS A 37 7.16 7.79 -2.76
C HIS A 37 7.59 8.33 -1.40
N LYS A 38 7.58 9.66 -1.21
CA LYS A 38 7.92 10.31 0.07
C LYS A 38 7.09 9.78 1.26
N ASP A 39 5.86 9.36 0.98
CA ASP A 39 4.95 8.80 1.99
C ASP A 39 5.10 7.28 2.22
N GLY A 40 6.14 6.66 1.66
CA GLY A 40 6.50 5.26 1.91
C GLY A 40 5.84 4.23 0.98
N ILE A 41 4.98 4.66 0.04
CA ILE A 41 4.39 3.76 -0.96
C ILE A 41 5.47 3.31 -1.95
N THR A 42 5.60 2.00 -2.16
CA THR A 42 6.65 1.43 -3.03
C THR A 42 6.08 0.78 -4.27
N ILE A 43 6.68 1.06 -5.41
CA ILE A 43 6.45 0.40 -6.70
C ILE A 43 7.66 -0.47 -7.01
N ARG A 44 7.43 -1.69 -7.50
CA ARG A 44 8.50 -2.65 -7.82
C ARG A 44 8.32 -3.28 -9.20
N PHE A 45 9.42 -3.36 -9.95
CA PHE A 45 9.46 -4.03 -11.26
C PHE A 45 10.88 -4.43 -11.65
N GLU A 46 10.98 -5.36 -12.60
CA GLU A 46 12.24 -5.89 -13.13
C GLU A 46 12.33 -5.69 -14.67
N PRO A 47 13.54 -5.64 -15.25
CA PRO A 47 13.74 -5.64 -16.71
C PRO A 47 13.12 -6.83 -17.43
N SER A 48 13.03 -8.00 -16.79
CA SER A 48 12.40 -9.20 -17.36
C SER A 48 10.87 -9.22 -17.27
N ASP A 49 10.25 -8.36 -16.46
CA ASP A 49 8.80 -8.43 -16.23
C ASP A 49 7.97 -8.13 -17.48
N ASN A 50 6.79 -8.73 -17.61
CA ASN A 50 5.77 -8.31 -18.58
C ASN A 50 4.95 -7.09 -18.11
N LYS A 51 5.33 -6.47 -16.98
CA LYS A 51 4.67 -5.28 -16.42
C LYS A 51 4.71 -4.08 -17.38
N THR A 52 3.64 -3.31 -17.34
CA THR A 52 3.44 -2.01 -18.02
C THR A 52 3.15 -0.93 -16.98
N ILE A 53 3.14 0.35 -17.38
CA ILE A 53 2.69 1.42 -16.46
C ILE A 53 1.26 1.15 -16.00
N GLN A 54 0.37 0.69 -16.90
CA GLN A 54 -1.00 0.30 -16.55
C GLN A 54 -1.06 -0.84 -15.53
N SER A 55 -0.19 -1.85 -15.63
CA SER A 55 -0.19 -2.92 -14.63
C SER A 55 0.28 -2.42 -13.26
N LEU A 56 1.21 -1.46 -13.21
CA LEU A 56 1.61 -0.82 -11.94
C LEU A 56 0.47 -0.01 -11.32
N ILE A 57 -0.31 0.71 -12.14
CA ILE A 57 -1.53 1.41 -11.69
C ILE A 57 -2.53 0.40 -11.11
N ASN A 58 -2.75 -0.73 -11.78
CA ASN A 58 -3.67 -1.76 -11.31
C ASN A 58 -3.22 -2.36 -9.96
N GLU A 59 -1.92 -2.54 -9.74
CA GLU A 59 -1.38 -2.96 -8.43
C GLU A 59 -1.71 -1.95 -7.31
N GLN A 60 -1.68 -0.64 -7.61
CA GLN A 60 -2.06 0.38 -6.64
C GLN A 60 -3.57 0.37 -6.34
N TYR A 61 -4.41 0.15 -7.34
CA TYR A 61 -5.86 -0.02 -7.12
C TYR A 61 -6.18 -1.27 -6.31
N TYR A 62 -5.44 -2.37 -6.51
CA TYR A 62 -5.58 -3.56 -5.67
C TYR A 62 -5.30 -3.25 -4.20
N MET A 63 -4.27 -2.45 -3.90
CA MET A 63 -3.97 -2.00 -2.54
C MET A 63 -5.08 -1.11 -1.96
N ILE A 64 -5.63 -0.17 -2.74
CA ILE A 64 -6.77 0.64 -2.31
C ILE A 64 -7.96 -0.25 -1.96
N ASN A 65 -8.32 -1.18 -2.83
CA ASN A 65 -9.44 -2.10 -2.59
C ASN A 65 -9.20 -2.97 -1.35
N HIS A 66 -7.97 -3.42 -1.10
CA HIS A 66 -7.63 -4.13 0.14
C HIS A 66 -7.90 -3.26 1.38
N PHE A 67 -7.45 -1.99 1.38
CA PHE A 67 -7.69 -1.06 2.48
C PHE A 67 -9.17 -0.72 2.67
N GLU A 68 -9.93 -0.53 1.59
CA GLU A 68 -11.38 -0.27 1.64
C GLU A 68 -12.13 -1.47 2.26
N ASN A 69 -11.73 -2.70 1.93
CA ASN A 69 -12.31 -3.90 2.53
C ASN A 69 -11.98 -4.04 4.02
N GLU A 70 -10.74 -3.75 4.45
CA GLU A 70 -10.40 -3.78 5.88
C GLU A 70 -11.11 -2.67 6.66
N ILE A 71 -11.28 -1.47 6.08
CA ILE A 71 -12.09 -0.40 6.68
C ILE A 71 -13.53 -0.89 6.89
N ALA A 72 -14.19 -1.39 5.85
CA ALA A 72 -15.57 -1.85 5.93
C ALA A 72 -15.75 -2.99 6.96
N LYS A 73 -14.77 -3.89 7.04
CA LYS A 73 -14.74 -4.95 8.06
C LYS A 73 -14.66 -4.37 9.48
N HIS A 74 -13.80 -3.40 9.73
CA HIS A 74 -13.65 -2.77 11.05
C HIS A 74 -14.85 -1.90 11.43
N GLU A 75 -15.42 -1.16 10.48
CA GLU A 75 -16.68 -0.42 10.68
C GLU A 75 -17.80 -1.37 11.09
N LYS A 76 -17.91 -2.53 10.43
CA LYS A 76 -18.87 -3.57 10.79
C LYS A 76 -18.61 -4.18 12.17
N MET A 77 -17.35 -4.41 12.54
CA MET A 77 -17.00 -4.87 13.89
C MET A 77 -17.42 -3.83 14.95
N ILE A 78 -17.26 -2.54 14.66
CA ILE A 78 -17.71 -1.43 15.52
C ILE A 78 -19.23 -1.43 15.68
N GLU A 79 -19.97 -1.55 14.58
CA GLU A 79 -21.44 -1.57 14.56
C GLU A 79 -22.02 -2.77 15.33
N ASP A 80 -21.44 -3.96 15.12
CA ASP A 80 -21.94 -5.21 15.68
C ASP A 80 -21.39 -5.49 17.11
N GLU A 81 -20.62 -4.56 17.69
CA GLU A 81 -19.91 -4.72 18.98
C GLU A 81 -19.05 -6.00 19.08
N LEU A 82 -18.36 -6.36 17.99
CA LEU A 82 -17.59 -7.60 17.88
C LEU A 82 -16.11 -7.41 18.21
N VAL A 83 -15.53 -8.35 18.97
CA VAL A 83 -14.12 -8.35 19.33
C VAL A 83 -13.37 -9.45 18.57
N ASP A 84 -12.38 -9.06 17.77
CA ASP A 84 -11.39 -9.98 17.19
C ASP A 84 -10.32 -10.34 18.22
N MET A 85 -10.54 -11.47 18.90
CA MET A 85 -9.68 -11.98 19.97
C MET A 85 -8.21 -12.18 19.56
N HIS A 86 -7.88 -12.28 18.26
CA HIS A 86 -6.48 -12.40 17.80
C HIS A 86 -5.69 -11.12 18.03
N LEU A 87 -6.35 -9.96 17.94
CA LEU A 87 -5.71 -8.67 18.20
C LEU A 87 -5.42 -8.45 19.69
N PHE A 88 -5.98 -9.28 20.57
CA PHE A 88 -5.94 -9.05 22.01
C PHE A 88 -5.50 -10.26 22.87
N GLN A 89 -4.71 -11.17 22.29
CA GLN A 89 -4.26 -12.42 22.94
C GLN A 89 -3.59 -12.28 24.32
N TYR A 90 -3.17 -11.07 24.74
CA TYR A 90 -2.32 -10.88 25.93
C TYR A 90 -2.90 -10.03 27.07
N SER A 91 -4.14 -9.52 27.03
CA SER A 91 -4.57 -8.46 27.99
C SER A 91 -5.77 -8.74 28.91
N HIS A 92 -6.45 -9.87 28.84
CA HIS A 92 -7.84 -9.92 29.32
C HIS A 92 -8.16 -10.71 30.58
N SER A 93 -7.19 -11.35 31.24
CA SER A 93 -7.49 -12.04 32.51
C SER A 93 -7.94 -11.10 33.64
N LYS A 94 -7.82 -9.78 33.45
CA LYS A 94 -8.14 -8.74 34.44
C LYS A 94 -9.12 -7.67 33.95
N MET A 95 -9.63 -7.76 32.71
CA MET A 95 -10.52 -6.75 32.12
C MET A 95 -11.99 -7.20 32.14
N THR A 96 -12.89 -6.26 32.34
CA THR A 96 -14.33 -6.43 32.11
C THR A 96 -14.64 -6.45 30.60
N LEU A 97 -15.78 -7.02 30.21
CA LEU A 97 -16.20 -7.05 28.80
C LEU A 97 -16.25 -5.66 28.16
N ASN A 98 -16.70 -4.65 28.91
CA ASN A 98 -16.74 -3.26 28.42
C ASN A 98 -15.34 -2.67 28.20
N GLU A 99 -14.37 -3.00 29.05
CA GLU A 99 -12.98 -2.55 28.88
C GLU A 99 -12.32 -3.24 27.67
N ILE A 100 -12.62 -4.52 27.46
CA ILE A 100 -12.20 -5.26 26.26
C ILE A 100 -12.76 -4.59 25.02
N TRP A 101 -14.06 -4.28 25.03
CA TRP A 101 -14.74 -3.65 23.92
C TRP A 101 -14.18 -2.26 23.59
N ASN A 102 -14.07 -1.38 24.58
CA ASN A 102 -13.56 -0.02 24.37
C ASN A 102 -12.15 -0.03 23.77
N LYS A 103 -11.27 -0.92 24.27
CA LYS A 103 -9.93 -1.08 23.71
C LYS A 103 -9.98 -1.59 22.28
N ALA A 104 -10.86 -2.55 21.98
CA ALA A 104 -11.01 -3.06 20.62
C ALA A 104 -11.48 -1.99 19.64
N LYS A 105 -12.48 -1.20 20.04
CA LYS A 105 -12.97 -0.07 19.28
C LYS A 105 -11.86 0.96 18.99
N GLU A 106 -11.03 1.29 19.97
CA GLU A 106 -9.90 2.22 19.78
C GLU A 106 -8.90 1.70 18.72
N GLU A 107 -8.54 0.42 18.76
CA GLU A 107 -7.65 -0.20 17.77
C GLU A 107 -8.28 -0.21 16.36
N TYR A 108 -9.58 -0.48 16.26
CA TYR A 108 -10.33 -0.41 14.99
C TYR A 108 -10.37 1.01 14.43
N ASP A 109 -10.68 2.01 15.26
CA ASP A 109 -10.70 3.42 14.87
C ASP A 109 -9.31 3.87 14.38
N GLN A 110 -8.22 3.46 15.06
CA GLN A 110 -6.85 3.73 14.62
C GLN A 110 -6.52 3.04 13.28
N THR A 111 -6.93 1.79 13.12
CA THR A 111 -6.69 1.03 11.88
C THR A 111 -7.43 1.66 10.69
N ILE A 112 -8.70 2.05 10.88
CA ILE A 112 -9.50 2.75 9.86
C ILE A 112 -8.81 4.06 9.43
N GLN A 113 -8.33 4.85 10.40
CA GLN A 113 -7.59 6.08 10.11
C GLN A 113 -6.30 5.81 9.32
N GLY A 114 -5.53 4.81 9.71
CA GLY A 114 -4.30 4.41 9.02
C GLY A 114 -4.55 3.96 7.57
N HIS A 115 -5.58 3.15 7.35
CA HIS A 115 -5.98 2.72 6.01
C HIS A 115 -6.50 3.87 5.16
N THR A 116 -7.29 4.78 5.73
CA THR A 116 -7.78 5.98 5.04
C THR A 116 -6.62 6.87 4.55
N GLN A 117 -5.62 7.09 5.40
CA GLN A 117 -4.41 7.82 5.01
C GLN A 117 -3.63 7.09 3.91
N SER A 118 -3.52 5.77 4.00
CA SER A 118 -2.83 4.95 2.99
C SER A 118 -3.52 5.03 1.64
N ILE A 119 -4.86 4.98 1.58
CA ILE A 119 -5.64 5.17 0.36
C ILE A 119 -5.32 6.54 -0.27
N LYS A 120 -5.31 7.62 0.53
CA LYS A 120 -5.00 8.96 0.03
C LYS A 120 -3.60 9.02 -0.61
N LYS A 121 -2.59 8.47 0.08
CA LYS A 121 -1.20 8.42 -0.40
C LYS A 121 -1.06 7.58 -1.68
N THR A 122 -1.76 6.45 -1.76
CA THR A 122 -1.76 5.59 -2.95
C THR A 122 -2.44 6.26 -4.14
N LYS A 123 -3.49 7.08 -3.92
CA LYS A 123 -4.13 7.88 -4.99
C LYS A 123 -3.17 8.89 -5.62
N GLU A 124 -2.30 9.53 -4.83
CA GLU A 124 -1.26 10.43 -5.37
C GLU A 124 -0.30 9.68 -6.30
N VAL A 125 0.16 8.49 -5.89
CA VAL A 125 1.01 7.63 -6.72
C VAL A 125 0.31 7.19 -8.01
N ILE A 126 -1.00 6.92 -7.97
CA ILE A 126 -1.77 6.59 -9.18
C ILE A 126 -1.80 7.76 -10.15
N VAL A 127 -2.02 8.99 -9.67
CA VAL A 127 -2.01 10.19 -10.51
C VAL A 127 -0.67 10.33 -11.22
N ASP A 128 0.44 10.20 -10.49
CA ASP A 128 1.78 10.29 -11.07
C ASP A 128 2.03 9.19 -12.12
N LEU A 129 1.56 7.97 -11.89
CA LEU A 129 1.65 6.89 -12.87
C LEU A 129 0.75 7.11 -14.10
N GLN A 130 -0.42 7.74 -13.93
CA GLN A 130 -1.31 8.07 -15.04
C GLN A 130 -0.71 9.15 -15.95
N GLU A 131 -0.04 10.15 -15.38
CA GLU A 131 0.73 11.15 -16.15
C GLU A 131 1.83 10.47 -16.98
N LEU A 132 2.55 9.51 -16.41
CA LEU A 132 3.56 8.73 -17.14
C LEU A 132 2.98 7.88 -18.25
N LEU A 133 1.79 7.30 -18.03
CA LEU A 133 1.12 6.49 -19.03
C LEU A 133 0.78 7.34 -20.26
N ALA A 134 0.30 8.57 -20.06
CA ALA A 134 -0.01 9.51 -21.13
C ALA A 134 1.22 9.94 -21.94
N LEU A 135 2.40 9.99 -21.31
CA LEU A 135 3.68 10.26 -21.99
C LEU A 135 4.22 9.06 -22.77
N ALA A 136 3.75 7.85 -22.47
CA ALA A 136 4.23 6.60 -23.08
C ALA A 136 3.40 6.17 -24.31
N THR A 137 2.22 6.76 -24.50
CA THR A 137 1.35 6.62 -25.68
C THR A 137 1.71 7.59 -26.78
#